data_AF-A0A2M7A4N6-F1
#
_entry.id   AF-A0A2M7A4N6-F1
#
_cell.length_a   1.000
_cell.length_b   1.000
_cell.length_c   1.000
_cell.angle_alpha   90.00
_cell.angle_beta   90.00
_cell.angle_gamma   90.00
#
_symmetry.space_group_name_H-M   'P 1'
#
loop_
_entity.id
_entity.type
_entity.pdbx_description
1 polymer ?
#
loop_
_entity_poly.entity_id
_entity_poly.type
_entity_poly.pdbx_seq_one_letter_code
_entity_poly.pdbx_strand_id
1 'polypeptide(L)'
;MRNFFLQLYNQVRDIIQRLSTQQKIIIGFSSLIIVAGLIILLVLTSRPIFTPLFSNLSSEDASAVVNKLKELKVDYRLATGGSTVLVPKPVVYETRLSLAGVGLPQEGGVGFEVFDKTSYNLTDFTQRINYLRALQGELSRTIGGLSEVERCRVHLVIPKPELYIEEEKEATACVVLKLKPAAFLKEEQIKGIMHLVSHSVEGLKLKNVDVIDIHGNLLSEVIEPEKTPFQLTATQVEFQKNYERDTQRGIQSMLEKVLGPNKAVVRVSAEFDFSKSEVKSE
;
A
#
# COMPACT_ATOMS: atom_id res chain seq x y z
N MET A 1 43.36 30.48 -39.01
CA MET A 1 42.84 30.87 -37.68
C MET A 1 43.88 31.55 -36.79
N ARG A 2 45.13 31.08 -36.67
CA ARG A 2 46.16 31.69 -35.78
C ARG A 2 46.48 33.17 -36.07
N ASN A 3 46.51 33.57 -37.34
CA ASN A 3 46.83 34.95 -37.74
C ASN A 3 45.70 35.95 -37.42
N PHE A 4 44.45 35.49 -37.34
CA PHE A 4 43.30 36.32 -36.99
C PHE A 4 43.35 36.76 -35.52
N PHE A 5 43.71 35.84 -34.61
CA PHE A 5 43.87 36.16 -33.19
C PHE A 5 45.06 37.10 -32.92
N LEU A 6 46.15 36.98 -33.69
CA LEU A 6 47.29 37.90 -33.58
C LEU A 6 46.97 39.30 -34.09
N GLN A 7 46.20 39.40 -35.19
CA GLN A 7 45.72 40.69 -35.70
C GLN A 7 44.72 41.35 -34.73
N LEU A 8 43.82 40.58 -34.14
CA LEU A 8 42.88 41.04 -33.12
C LEU A 8 43.61 41.54 -31.86
N TYR A 9 44.62 40.80 -31.39
CA TYR A 9 45.43 41.17 -30.23
C TYR A 9 46.18 42.48 -30.46
N ASN A 10 46.80 42.63 -31.63
CA ASN A 10 47.55 43.84 -31.97
C ASN A 10 46.62 45.05 -32.20
N GLN A 11 45.46 44.87 -32.83
CA GLN A 11 44.46 45.94 -32.97
C GLN A 11 43.90 46.41 -31.62
N VAL A 12 43.61 45.47 -30.70
CA VAL A 12 43.16 45.79 -29.34
C VAL A 12 44.26 46.52 -28.55
N ARG A 13 45.51 46.08 -28.67
CA ARG A 13 46.67 46.73 -28.02
C ARG A 13 46.86 48.16 -28.53
N ASP A 14 46.76 48.40 -29.82
CA ASP A 14 46.92 49.73 -30.41
C ASP A 14 45.80 50.69 -30.00
N ILE A 15 44.55 50.19 -29.92
CA ILE A 15 43.41 50.95 -29.39
C ILE A 15 43.64 51.30 -27.92
N ILE A 16 44.12 50.35 -27.11
CA ILE A 16 44.43 50.58 -25.70
C ILE A 16 45.57 51.59 -25.53
N GLN A 17 46.60 51.56 -26.39
CA GLN A 17 47.72 52.49 -26.31
C GLN A 17 47.36 53.93 -26.72
N ARG A 18 46.35 54.11 -27.59
CA ARG A 18 45.85 55.42 -28.03
C ARG A 18 44.89 56.10 -27.04
N LEU A 19 44.46 55.42 -25.98
CA LEU A 19 43.56 55.96 -24.96
C LEU A 19 44.32 56.75 -23.88
N SER A 20 43.74 57.87 -23.45
CA SER A 20 44.29 58.68 -22.35
C SER A 20 44.27 57.90 -21.03
N THR A 21 45.14 58.26 -20.08
CA THR A 21 45.22 57.59 -18.76
C THR A 21 43.87 57.63 -18.03
N GLN A 22 43.09 58.70 -18.20
CA GLN A 22 41.74 58.81 -17.65
C GLN A 22 40.74 57.86 -18.33
N GLN A 23 40.79 57.73 -19.66
CA GLN A 23 39.93 56.81 -20.42
C GLN A 23 40.21 55.35 -20.08
N LYS A 24 41.48 54.97 -19.83
CA LYS A 24 41.87 53.62 -19.38
C LYS A 24 41.27 53.27 -18.02
N ILE A 25 41.27 54.21 -17.08
CA ILE A 25 40.68 54.02 -15.74
C ILE A 25 39.16 53.86 -15.84
N ILE A 26 38.49 54.70 -16.64
CA ILE A 26 37.02 54.65 -16.82
C ILE A 26 36.60 53.32 -17.48
N ILE A 27 37.30 52.89 -18.53
CA ILE A 27 36.99 51.64 -19.23
C ILE A 27 37.27 50.42 -18.34
N GLY A 28 38.37 50.43 -17.58
CA GLY A 28 38.69 49.35 -16.64
C GLY A 28 37.68 49.23 -15.50
N PHE A 29 37.24 50.37 -14.93
CA PHE A 29 36.23 50.38 -13.88
C PHE A 29 34.85 49.95 -14.40
N SER A 30 34.47 50.42 -15.60
CA SER A 30 33.26 49.99 -16.31
C SER A 30 33.26 48.47 -16.56
N SER A 31 34.37 47.91 -17.08
CA SER A 31 34.44 46.47 -17.32
C SER A 31 34.36 45.68 -16.02
N LEU A 32 34.96 46.18 -14.93
CA LEU A 32 34.88 45.54 -13.62
C LEU A 32 33.44 45.51 -13.09
N ILE A 33 32.69 46.61 -13.22
CA ILE A 33 31.27 46.67 -12.85
C ILE A 33 30.44 45.69 -13.67
N ILE A 34 30.68 45.61 -14.98
CA ILE A 34 29.97 44.68 -15.88
C ILE A 34 30.24 43.23 -15.48
N VAL A 35 31.49 42.88 -15.20
CA VAL A 35 31.86 41.52 -14.76
C VAL A 35 31.26 41.19 -13.40
N ALA A 36 31.32 42.12 -12.43
CA ALA A 36 30.69 41.94 -11.13
C ALA A 36 29.16 41.79 -11.26
N GLY A 37 28.52 42.60 -12.10
CA GLY A 37 27.09 42.52 -12.40
C GLY A 37 26.70 41.18 -13.03
N LEU A 38 27.51 40.65 -13.96
CA LEU A 38 27.31 39.33 -14.55
C LEU A 38 27.44 38.20 -13.52
N ILE A 39 28.42 38.27 -12.62
CA ILE A 39 28.59 37.28 -11.55
C ILE A 39 27.39 37.30 -10.60
N ILE A 40 26.95 38.50 -10.18
CA ILE A 40 25.78 38.67 -9.31
C ILE A 40 24.51 38.14 -9.99
N LEU A 41 24.32 38.45 -11.28
CA LEU A 41 23.18 37.97 -12.07
C LEU A 41 23.18 36.44 -12.18
N LEU A 42 24.34 35.82 -12.42
CA LEU A 42 24.48 34.37 -12.45
C LEU A 42 24.12 33.73 -11.11
N VAL A 43 24.65 34.24 -10.00
CA VAL A 43 24.36 33.73 -8.66
C VAL A 43 22.88 33.90 -8.30
N LEU A 44 22.27 35.02 -8.65
CA LEU A 44 20.85 35.28 -8.38
C LEU A 44 19.93 34.38 -9.21
N THR A 45 20.33 34.01 -10.43
CA THR A 45 19.54 33.17 -11.34
C THR A 45 19.67 31.68 -11.00
N SER A 46 20.78 31.25 -10.40
CA SER A 46 21.07 29.86 -10.03
C SER A 46 20.36 29.36 -8.77
N ARG A 47 19.12 29.80 -8.48
CA ARG A 47 18.36 29.25 -7.35
C ARG A 47 17.96 27.79 -7.66
N PRO A 48 18.36 26.80 -6.84
CA PRO A 48 17.97 25.42 -7.08
C PRO A 48 16.45 25.28 -6.94
N ILE A 49 15.82 24.75 -7.98
CA ILE A 49 14.39 24.41 -7.98
C ILE A 49 14.23 23.14 -7.15
N PHE A 50 13.51 23.24 -6.04
CA PHE A 50 13.16 22.10 -5.20
C PHE A 50 11.86 21.47 -5.69
N THR A 51 11.87 20.15 -5.86
CA THR A 51 10.71 19.35 -6.28
C THR A 51 10.41 18.32 -5.20
N PRO A 52 9.12 17.97 -4.96
CA PRO A 52 8.76 16.92 -4.02
C PRO A 52 9.42 15.58 -4.38
N LEU A 53 10.22 15.06 -3.46
CA LEU A 53 10.78 13.72 -3.51
C LEU A 53 9.69 12.70 -3.16
N PHE A 54 9.06 12.90 -2.00
CA PHE A 54 7.91 12.16 -1.49
C PHE A 54 6.91 13.11 -0.82
N SER A 55 5.64 12.72 -0.83
CA SER A 55 4.51 13.46 -0.24
C SER A 55 3.68 12.52 0.62
N ASN A 56 2.93 13.07 1.58
CA ASN A 56 2.07 12.31 2.49
C ASN A 56 2.82 11.26 3.33
N LEU A 57 4.06 11.58 3.73
CA LEU A 57 4.83 10.74 4.63
C LEU A 57 4.27 10.81 6.05
N SER A 58 4.34 9.67 6.75
CA SER A 58 4.20 9.64 8.20
C SER A 58 5.40 10.38 8.85
N SER A 59 5.28 10.82 10.10
CA SER A 59 6.39 11.46 10.80
C SER A 59 7.62 10.53 10.94
N GLU A 60 7.38 9.23 11.05
CA GLU A 60 8.42 8.21 11.16
C GLU A 60 9.15 8.01 9.82
N ASP A 61 8.42 7.89 8.72
CA ASP A 61 8.98 7.83 7.36
C ASP A 61 9.73 9.11 6.98
N ALA A 62 9.16 10.28 7.31
CA ALA A 62 9.79 11.57 7.06
C ALA A 62 11.13 11.68 7.80
N SER A 63 11.18 11.24 9.07
CA SER A 63 12.41 11.20 9.85
C SER A 63 13.46 10.26 9.23
N ALA A 64 13.05 9.05 8.85
CA ALA A 64 13.94 8.06 8.24
C ALA A 64 14.51 8.54 6.90
N VAL A 65 13.66 9.11 6.02
CA VAL A 65 14.07 9.70 4.74
C VAL A 65 15.03 10.86 4.97
N VAL A 66 14.73 11.79 5.87
CA VAL A 66 15.59 12.94 6.17
C VAL A 66 16.96 12.49 6.71
N ASN A 67 17.00 11.49 7.59
CA ASN A 67 18.26 10.97 8.11
C ASN A 67 19.13 10.39 7.00
N LYS A 68 18.53 9.66 6.05
CA LYS A 68 19.27 9.12 4.91
C LYS A 68 19.71 10.21 3.92
N LEU A 69 18.90 11.24 3.68
CA LEU A 69 19.29 12.39 2.87
C LEU A 69 20.48 13.14 3.46
N LYS A 70 20.54 13.30 4.79
CA LYS A 70 21.69 13.87 5.50
C LYS A 70 22.96 13.04 5.32
N GLU A 71 22.84 11.72 5.40
CA GLU A 71 23.96 10.79 5.17
C GLU A 71 24.49 10.89 3.73
N LEU A 72 23.59 10.97 2.75
CA LEU A 72 23.90 11.14 1.33
C LEU A 72 24.33 12.58 0.98
N LYS A 73 24.31 13.51 1.93
CA LYS A 73 24.62 14.94 1.74
C LYS A 73 23.77 15.59 0.65
N VAL A 74 22.51 15.17 0.53
CA VAL A 74 21.54 15.75 -0.40
C VAL A 74 20.81 16.89 0.30
N ASP A 75 20.83 18.08 -0.30
CA ASP A 75 20.05 19.21 0.17
C ASP A 75 18.56 18.87 0.18
N TYR A 76 17.88 19.18 1.28
CA TYR A 76 16.45 18.91 1.41
C TYR A 76 15.70 20.08 2.05
N ARG A 77 14.40 20.16 1.77
CA ARG A 77 13.47 21.06 2.45
C ARG A 77 12.23 20.29 2.87
N LEU A 78 11.64 20.69 4.00
CA LEU A 78 10.37 20.16 4.46
C LEU A 78 9.25 21.13 4.10
N ALA A 79 8.13 20.61 3.61
CA ALA A 79 6.90 21.35 3.39
C ALA A 79 5.72 20.65 4.05
N THR A 80 4.55 21.30 4.06
CA THR A 80 3.30 20.73 4.56
C THR A 80 3.42 20.18 5.99
N GLY A 81 4.05 20.96 6.87
CA GLY A 81 4.26 20.58 8.27
C GLY A 81 5.21 19.39 8.49
N GLY A 82 6.00 19.01 7.48
CA GLY A 82 6.96 17.90 7.56
C GLY A 82 6.54 16.62 6.83
N SER A 83 5.33 16.56 6.27
CA SER A 83 4.83 15.39 5.53
C SER A 83 5.32 15.32 4.07
N THR A 84 5.92 16.41 3.57
CA THR A 84 6.51 16.46 2.21
C THR A 84 8.00 16.80 2.32
N VAL A 85 8.83 15.98 1.68
CA VAL A 85 10.28 16.19 1.57
C VAL A 85 10.60 16.61 0.14
N LEU A 86 11.27 17.75 -0.04
CA LEU A 86 11.70 18.26 -1.34
C LEU A 86 13.22 18.17 -1.46
N VAL A 87 13.69 17.89 -2.69
CA VAL A 87 15.12 17.88 -3.04
C VAL A 87 15.34 18.65 -4.35
N PRO A 88 16.57 19.07 -4.68
CA PRO A 88 16.87 19.72 -5.95
C PRO A 88 16.43 18.85 -7.13
N LYS A 89 15.73 19.45 -8.10
CA LYS A 89 15.24 18.80 -9.32
C LYS A 89 16.24 17.85 -10.02
N PRO A 90 17.54 18.18 -10.18
CA PRO A 90 18.47 17.31 -10.89
C PRO A 90 18.74 15.97 -10.19
N VAL A 91 18.61 15.89 -8.86
CA VAL A 91 18.96 14.70 -8.07
C VAL A 91 17.76 13.86 -7.65
N VAL A 92 16.52 14.28 -7.99
CA VAL A 92 15.28 13.63 -7.52
C VAL A 92 15.26 12.13 -7.82
N TYR A 93 15.52 11.74 -9.08
CA TYR A 93 15.41 10.33 -9.49
C TYR A 93 16.53 9.45 -8.92
N GLU A 94 17.77 9.96 -8.90
CA GLU A 94 18.90 9.30 -8.28
C GLU A 94 18.64 9.07 -6.79
N THR A 95 18.18 10.12 -6.09
CA THR A 95 17.83 10.05 -4.67
C THR A 95 16.71 9.03 -4.40
N ARG A 96 15.68 8.97 -5.25
CA ARG A 96 14.62 7.95 -5.12
C ARG A 96 15.18 6.54 -5.24
N LEU A 97 16.07 6.31 -6.22
CA LEU A 97 16.67 5.00 -6.41
C LEU A 97 17.54 4.60 -5.20
N SER A 98 18.34 5.52 -4.68
CA SER A 98 19.16 5.29 -3.48
C SER A 98 18.33 4.99 -2.24
N LEU A 99 17.19 5.68 -2.07
CA LEU A 99 16.28 5.46 -0.95
C LEU A 99 15.49 4.14 -1.09
N ALA A 100 15.06 3.79 -2.30
CA ALA A 100 14.41 2.52 -2.57
C ALA A 100 15.34 1.33 -2.26
N GLY A 101 16.64 1.45 -2.57
CA GLY A 101 17.65 0.43 -2.25
C GLY A 101 17.82 0.13 -0.75
N VAL A 102 17.35 1.04 0.12
CA VAL A 102 17.33 0.84 1.59
C VAL A 102 15.91 0.71 2.14
N GLY A 103 14.90 0.52 1.29
CA GLY A 103 13.51 0.32 1.69
C GLY A 103 12.81 1.56 2.26
N LEU A 104 13.17 2.76 1.80
CA LEU A 104 12.53 4.02 2.21
C LEU A 104 11.69 4.65 1.09
N PRO A 105 10.50 5.19 1.39
CA PRO A 105 9.80 5.14 2.68
C PRO A 105 9.28 3.73 3.01
N GLN A 106 8.97 3.45 4.29
CA GLN A 106 8.52 2.13 4.73
C GLN A 106 7.04 1.95 4.41
N GLU A 107 6.72 1.75 3.13
CA GLU A 107 5.36 1.44 2.69
C GLU A 107 4.92 0.09 3.28
N GLY A 108 3.81 0.09 4.04
CA GLY A 108 3.27 -1.11 4.69
C GLY A 108 3.82 -1.40 6.09
N GLY A 109 4.70 -0.54 6.63
CA GLY A 109 5.27 -0.70 7.97
C GLY A 109 6.61 -1.43 8.01
N VAL A 110 7.07 -1.72 9.23
CA VAL A 110 8.36 -2.37 9.51
C VAL A 110 8.20 -3.89 9.35
N GLY A 111 8.99 -4.52 8.47
CA GLY A 111 9.10 -5.97 8.31
C GLY A 111 10.19 -6.59 9.19
N PHE A 112 10.72 -7.75 8.79
CA PHE A 112 11.78 -8.44 9.56
C PHE A 112 13.13 -7.71 9.56
N GLU A 113 13.30 -6.67 8.73
CA GLU A 113 14.48 -5.80 8.76
C GLU A 113 14.72 -5.11 10.12
N VAL A 114 13.73 -5.11 11.03
CA VAL A 114 13.91 -4.66 12.42
C VAL A 114 14.94 -5.48 13.18
N PHE A 115 15.15 -6.75 12.80
CA PHE A 115 16.09 -7.66 13.44
C PHE A 115 17.53 -7.52 12.91
N ASP A 116 17.72 -6.92 11.74
CA ASP A 116 19.06 -6.66 11.18
C ASP A 116 19.83 -5.61 12.00
N LYS A 117 19.12 -4.80 12.78
CA LYS A 117 19.71 -3.84 13.72
C LYS A 117 20.01 -4.53 15.04
N THR A 118 21.21 -5.09 15.14
CA THR A 118 21.69 -5.75 16.37
C THR A 118 21.74 -4.77 17.54
N SER A 119 20.74 -4.85 18.41
CA SER A 119 20.71 -4.16 19.70
C SER A 119 20.94 -5.19 20.80
N TYR A 120 22.08 -5.11 21.50
CA TYR A 120 22.45 -6.07 22.53
C TYR A 120 21.63 -5.97 23.83
N ASN A 121 20.70 -5.00 23.92
CA ASN A 121 19.90 -4.69 25.11
C ASN A 121 18.40 -5.02 24.95
N LEU A 122 18.03 -5.99 24.11
CA LEU A 122 16.62 -6.34 23.89
C LEU A 122 16.11 -7.31 24.96
N THR A 123 14.95 -6.98 25.53
CA THR A 123 14.20 -7.90 26.42
C THR A 123 13.32 -8.85 25.59
N ASP A 124 12.93 -9.99 26.15
CA ASP A 124 11.98 -10.94 25.51
C ASP A 124 10.68 -10.24 25.10
N PHE A 125 10.21 -9.30 25.92
CA PHE A 125 9.03 -8.49 25.60
C PHE A 125 9.27 -7.64 24.33
N THR A 126 10.41 -6.97 24.24
CA THR A 126 10.76 -6.17 23.06
C THR A 126 10.93 -7.03 21.81
N GLN A 127 11.57 -8.20 21.92
CA GLN A 127 11.71 -9.15 20.82
C GLN A 127 10.35 -9.61 20.29
N ARG A 128 9.41 -9.94 21.20
CA ARG A 128 8.05 -10.34 20.83
C ARG A 128 7.28 -9.22 20.12
N ILE A 129 7.40 -7.98 20.59
CA ILE A 129 6.77 -6.83 19.93
C ILE A 129 7.37 -6.61 18.55
N ASN A 130 8.70 -6.71 18.40
CA ASN A 130 9.37 -6.58 17.11
C ASN A 130 8.95 -7.69 16.15
N TYR A 131 8.85 -8.93 16.63
CA TYR A 131 8.36 -10.07 15.85
C TYR A 131 6.93 -9.83 15.35
N LEU A 132 6.05 -9.38 16.24
CA LEU A 132 4.65 -9.07 15.89
C LEU A 132 4.56 -7.94 14.85
N ARG A 133 5.34 -6.87 15.00
CA ARG A 133 5.40 -5.77 14.02
C ARG A 133 5.92 -6.25 12.67
N ALA A 134 7.00 -7.02 12.67
CA ALA A 134 7.58 -7.60 11.46
C ALA A 134 6.58 -8.48 10.71
N LEU A 135 5.88 -9.36 11.43
CA LEU A 135 4.87 -10.25 10.87
C LEU A 135 3.70 -9.46 10.25
N GLN A 136 3.20 -8.43 10.94
CA GLN A 136 2.18 -7.52 10.39
C GLN A 136 2.67 -6.80 9.13
N GLY A 137 3.92 -6.35 9.11
CA GLY A 137 4.54 -5.70 7.96
C GLY A 137 4.65 -6.62 6.74
N GLU A 138 5.16 -7.84 6.93
CA GLU A 138 5.30 -8.82 5.84
C GLU A 138 3.95 -9.29 5.27
N LEU A 139 2.95 -9.51 6.14
CA LEU A 139 1.60 -9.80 5.69
C LEU A 139 1.02 -8.62 4.89
N SER A 140 1.21 -7.39 5.37
CA SER A 140 0.76 -6.18 4.68
C SER A 140 1.42 -6.02 3.30
N ARG A 141 2.73 -6.29 3.19
CA ARG A 141 3.46 -6.27 1.90
C ARG A 141 2.97 -7.35 0.96
N THR A 142 2.82 -8.58 1.45
CA THR A 142 2.36 -9.72 0.63
C THR A 142 0.97 -9.48 0.06
N ILE A 143 0.02 -9.06 0.91
CA ILE A 143 -1.36 -8.75 0.48
C ILE A 143 -1.39 -7.49 -0.40
N GLY A 144 -0.54 -6.50 -0.10
CA GLY A 144 -0.36 -5.31 -0.92
C GLY A 144 0.20 -5.57 -2.32
N GLY A 145 0.82 -6.74 -2.55
CA GLY A 145 1.28 -7.19 -3.86
C GLY A 145 0.15 -7.61 -4.81
N LEU A 146 -1.08 -7.74 -4.32
CA LEU A 146 -2.24 -8.03 -5.15
C LEU A 146 -2.57 -6.85 -6.09
N SER A 147 -2.89 -7.17 -7.34
CA SER A 147 -3.11 -6.20 -8.41
C SER A 147 -4.18 -5.15 -8.09
N GLU A 148 -5.20 -5.51 -7.33
CA GLU A 148 -6.37 -4.73 -6.97
C GLU A 148 -6.13 -3.86 -5.72
N VAL A 149 -5.12 -4.19 -4.91
CA VAL A 149 -4.82 -3.53 -3.64
C VAL A 149 -3.88 -2.35 -3.88
N GLU A 150 -4.26 -1.17 -3.38
CA GLU A 150 -3.39 0.02 -3.36
C GLU A 150 -2.56 0.08 -2.07
N ARG A 151 -3.18 -0.28 -0.94
CA ARG A 151 -2.53 -0.31 0.37
C ARG A 151 -3.18 -1.36 1.26
N CYS A 152 -2.38 -2.06 2.06
CA CYS A 152 -2.86 -3.01 3.06
C CYS A 152 -2.27 -2.66 4.43
N ARG A 153 -3.05 -2.88 5.49
CA ARG A 153 -2.58 -2.91 6.87
C ARG A 153 -3.15 -4.11 7.58
N VAL A 154 -2.31 -4.84 8.30
CA VAL A 154 -2.72 -6.01 9.09
C VAL A 154 -2.51 -5.71 10.56
N HIS A 155 -3.54 -5.94 11.36
CA HIS A 155 -3.50 -5.88 12.81
C HIS A 155 -3.66 -7.28 13.37
N LEU A 156 -2.67 -7.74 14.15
CA LEU A 156 -2.69 -9.05 14.79
C LEU A 156 -2.75 -8.89 16.31
N VAL A 157 -3.61 -9.69 16.94
CA VAL A 157 -3.68 -9.82 18.40
C VAL A 157 -3.34 -11.26 18.75
N ILE A 158 -2.14 -11.46 19.31
CA ILE A 158 -1.63 -12.77 19.73
C ILE A 158 -1.51 -12.78 21.26
N PRO A 159 -2.41 -13.49 21.98
CA PRO A 159 -2.35 -13.59 23.43
C PRO A 159 -1.07 -14.29 23.90
N LYS A 160 -0.66 -14.02 25.15
CA LYS A 160 0.50 -14.71 25.73
C LYS A 160 0.03 -16.07 26.27
N PRO A 161 0.83 -17.13 26.10
CA PRO A 161 0.57 -18.37 26.82
C PRO A 161 0.78 -18.11 28.32
N GLU A 162 -0.25 -18.38 29.12
CA GLU A 162 -0.20 -18.29 30.57
C GLU A 162 -0.27 -19.70 31.16
N LEU A 163 0.66 -20.02 32.07
CA LEU A 163 0.83 -21.37 32.64
C LEU A 163 -0.33 -21.85 33.54
N TYR A 164 -1.36 -21.02 33.75
CA TYR A 164 -2.39 -21.20 34.78
C TYR A 164 -3.83 -20.94 34.30
N ILE A 165 -4.07 -20.88 32.99
CA ILE A 165 -5.41 -20.68 32.43
C ILE A 165 -5.86 -21.94 31.67
N GLU A 166 -7.06 -22.44 31.98
CA GLU A 166 -7.67 -23.60 31.30
C GLU A 166 -8.13 -23.30 29.87
N GLU A 167 -8.53 -22.05 29.58
CA GLU A 167 -8.92 -21.58 28.25
C GLU A 167 -7.92 -20.57 27.67
N GLU A 168 -7.12 -21.02 26.70
CA GLU A 168 -6.24 -20.14 25.94
C GLU A 168 -7.07 -19.22 25.03
N LYS A 169 -6.87 -17.90 25.15
CA LYS A 169 -7.53 -16.94 24.25
C LYS A 169 -7.09 -17.20 22.81
N GLU A 170 -8.04 -17.21 21.88
CA GLU A 170 -7.71 -17.39 20.46
C GLU A 170 -7.06 -16.11 19.89
N ALA A 171 -6.11 -16.27 18.96
CA ALA A 171 -5.59 -15.14 18.22
C ALA A 171 -6.67 -14.57 17.29
N THR A 172 -6.59 -13.26 17.02
CA THR A 172 -7.48 -12.55 16.09
C THR A 172 -6.69 -11.66 15.15
N ALA A 173 -7.25 -11.41 13.96
CA ALA A 173 -6.65 -10.56 12.95
C ALA A 173 -7.68 -9.68 12.25
N CYS A 174 -7.28 -8.46 11.92
CA CYS A 174 -8.04 -7.55 11.08
C CYS A 174 -7.15 -7.06 9.93
N VAL A 175 -7.60 -7.25 8.70
CA VAL A 175 -6.95 -6.82 7.48
C VAL A 175 -7.72 -5.65 6.89
N VAL A 176 -7.07 -4.49 6.85
CA VAL A 176 -7.64 -3.26 6.27
C VAL A 176 -7.05 -3.05 4.89
N LEU A 177 -7.92 -3.01 3.89
CA LEU A 177 -7.54 -2.86 2.49
C LEU A 177 -7.99 -1.50 1.97
N LYS A 178 -7.13 -0.85 1.20
CA LYS A 178 -7.49 0.22 0.28
C LYS A 178 -7.37 -0.34 -1.13
N LEU A 179 -8.48 -0.41 -1.84
CA LEU A 179 -8.50 -0.87 -3.23
C LEU A 179 -8.17 0.27 -4.20
N LYS A 180 -7.64 -0.10 -5.36
CA LYS A 180 -7.44 0.85 -6.47
C LYS A 180 -8.78 1.39 -6.97
N PRO A 181 -8.83 2.58 -7.59
CA PRO A 181 -10.06 3.13 -8.15
C PRO A 181 -10.75 2.13 -9.10
N ALA A 182 -12.05 1.89 -8.88
CA ALA A 182 -12.87 0.95 -9.64
C ALA A 182 -12.41 -0.53 -9.60
N ALA A 183 -11.51 -0.90 -8.68
CA ALA A 183 -11.16 -2.30 -8.43
C ALA A 183 -12.08 -2.90 -7.35
N PHE A 184 -12.35 -4.20 -7.47
CA PHE A 184 -13.07 -4.99 -6.49
C PHE A 184 -12.34 -6.32 -6.31
N LEU A 185 -12.39 -6.89 -5.10
CA LEU A 185 -11.85 -8.21 -4.84
C LEU A 185 -12.91 -9.28 -5.09
N LYS A 186 -12.51 -10.36 -5.75
CA LYS A 186 -13.34 -11.56 -5.89
C LYS A 186 -13.37 -12.35 -4.60
N GLU A 187 -14.41 -13.16 -4.40
CA GLU A 187 -14.57 -13.99 -3.20
C GLU A 187 -13.37 -14.94 -3.00
N GLU A 188 -12.80 -15.49 -4.07
CA GLU A 188 -11.63 -16.36 -3.99
C GLU A 188 -10.38 -15.61 -3.52
N GLN A 189 -10.24 -14.31 -3.89
CA GLN A 189 -9.13 -13.47 -3.43
C GLN A 189 -9.29 -13.16 -1.93
N ILE A 190 -10.50 -12.89 -1.47
CA ILE A 190 -10.79 -12.65 -0.05
C ILE A 190 -10.50 -13.92 0.76
N LYS A 191 -10.96 -15.09 0.31
CA LYS A 191 -10.61 -16.40 0.90
C LYS A 191 -9.11 -16.63 0.94
N GLY A 192 -8.41 -16.32 -0.15
CA GLY A 192 -6.95 -16.41 -0.23
C GLY A 192 -6.26 -15.53 0.82
N ILE A 193 -6.72 -14.29 1.00
CA ILE A 193 -6.20 -13.37 2.04
C ILE A 193 -6.45 -13.95 3.44
N MET A 194 -7.67 -14.40 3.72
CA MET A 194 -8.01 -14.99 5.03
C MET A 194 -7.15 -16.22 5.35
N HIS A 195 -6.99 -17.12 4.38
CA HIS A 195 -6.15 -18.31 4.53
C HIS A 195 -4.67 -17.96 4.69
N LEU A 196 -4.16 -17.00 3.92
CA LEU A 196 -2.78 -16.54 4.07
C LEU A 196 -2.54 -16.07 5.51
N VAL A 197 -3.43 -15.22 6.03
CA VAL A 197 -3.28 -14.65 7.37
C VAL A 197 -3.43 -15.74 8.44
N SER A 198 -4.46 -16.60 8.35
CA SER A 198 -4.69 -17.65 9.34
C SER A 198 -3.55 -18.66 9.45
N HIS A 199 -2.94 -19.04 8.32
CA HIS A 199 -1.82 -19.98 8.32
C HIS A 199 -0.47 -19.34 8.63
N SER A 200 -0.37 -18.00 8.57
CA SER A 200 0.87 -17.29 8.89
C SER A 200 1.02 -16.98 10.38
N VAL A 201 -0.02 -17.20 11.19
CA VAL A 201 -0.04 -16.87 12.61
C VAL A 201 -0.47 -18.10 13.40
N GLU A 202 0.36 -18.49 14.37
CA GLU A 202 0.05 -19.60 15.26
C GLU A 202 -1.22 -19.34 16.07
N GLY A 203 -2.10 -20.35 16.16
CA GLY A 203 -3.36 -20.27 16.91
C GLY A 203 -4.44 -19.40 16.29
N LEU A 204 -4.22 -18.83 15.09
CA LEU A 204 -5.21 -18.01 14.40
C LEU A 204 -6.15 -18.86 13.54
N LYS A 205 -7.43 -18.89 13.92
CA LYS A 205 -8.47 -19.60 13.15
C LYS A 205 -9.04 -18.70 12.05
N LEU A 206 -9.45 -19.30 10.94
CA LEU A 206 -10.01 -18.59 9.78
C LEU A 206 -11.21 -17.69 10.16
N LYS A 207 -12.07 -18.18 11.07
CA LYS A 207 -13.24 -17.44 11.61
C LYS A 207 -12.89 -16.17 12.40
N ASN A 208 -11.62 -15.98 12.77
CA ASN A 208 -11.15 -14.84 13.57
C ASN A 208 -10.35 -13.84 12.71
N VAL A 209 -10.49 -13.93 11.38
CA VAL A 209 -9.83 -13.04 10.43
C VAL A 209 -10.88 -12.20 9.72
N ASP A 210 -10.92 -10.92 10.07
CA ASP A 210 -11.81 -9.96 9.42
C ASP A 210 -11.06 -9.22 8.32
N VAL A 211 -11.69 -9.10 7.15
CA VAL A 211 -11.17 -8.32 6.02
C VAL A 211 -12.11 -7.16 5.77
N ILE A 212 -11.63 -5.93 5.90
CA ILE A 212 -12.43 -4.71 5.74
C ILE A 212 -11.81 -3.76 4.72
N ASP A 213 -12.64 -2.97 4.06
CA ASP A 213 -12.21 -1.84 3.23
C ASP A 213 -12.07 -0.54 4.05
N ILE A 214 -11.35 0.46 3.55
CA ILE A 214 -11.20 1.80 4.17
C ILE A 214 -12.53 2.53 4.38
N HIS A 215 -13.59 2.10 3.69
CA HIS A 215 -14.95 2.62 3.84
C HIS A 215 -15.73 1.96 4.99
N GLY A 216 -15.13 0.98 5.69
CA GLY A 216 -15.76 0.25 6.79
C GLY A 216 -16.63 -0.92 6.35
N ASN A 217 -16.59 -1.31 5.06
CA ASN A 217 -17.33 -2.46 4.54
C ASN A 217 -16.60 -3.75 4.92
N LEU A 218 -17.31 -4.69 5.54
CA LEU A 218 -16.81 -6.04 5.80
C LEU A 218 -16.81 -6.85 4.49
N LEU A 219 -15.63 -7.25 4.04
CA LEU A 219 -15.42 -8.04 2.83
C LEU A 219 -15.41 -9.54 3.14
N SER A 220 -15.07 -9.93 4.38
CA SER A 220 -15.04 -11.33 4.83
C SER A 220 -16.42 -11.94 5.11
N GLU A 221 -17.49 -11.13 5.23
CA GLU A 221 -18.87 -11.59 5.49
C GLU A 221 -19.42 -12.49 4.38
N VAL A 222 -18.86 -12.38 3.16
CA VAL A 222 -19.21 -13.23 2.01
C VAL A 222 -18.84 -14.71 2.25
N ILE A 223 -18.16 -15.03 3.35
CA ILE A 223 -17.55 -16.34 3.63
C ILE A 223 -17.97 -16.89 5.00
N GLU A 224 -19.14 -16.53 5.53
CA GLU A 224 -19.74 -17.38 6.57
C GLU A 224 -20.47 -18.57 5.93
N PRO A 225 -19.96 -19.81 6.05
CA PRO A 225 -20.82 -20.97 5.94
C PRO A 225 -21.68 -21.01 7.22
N GLU A 226 -22.97 -20.77 7.05
CA GLU A 226 -24.05 -21.33 7.88
C GLU A 226 -23.98 -21.05 9.40
N LYS A 227 -24.26 -19.80 9.81
CA LYS A 227 -24.68 -19.50 11.20
C LYS A 227 -25.90 -18.59 11.33
N THR A 228 -26.78 -18.58 10.34
CA THR A 228 -28.14 -18.05 10.52
C THR A 228 -29.13 -19.22 10.45
N PRO A 229 -29.67 -19.71 11.58
CA PRO A 229 -30.63 -20.83 11.63
C PRO A 229 -31.97 -20.58 10.91
N PHE A 230 -32.10 -19.50 10.14
CA PHE A 230 -33.36 -19.01 9.59
C PHE A 230 -33.32 -18.70 8.09
N GLN A 231 -32.19 -18.89 7.41
CA GLN A 231 -32.12 -18.68 5.96
C GLN A 231 -31.47 -19.89 5.31
N LEU A 232 -32.29 -20.63 4.56
CA LEU A 232 -31.84 -21.69 3.66
C LEU A 232 -30.73 -21.15 2.75
N THR A 233 -29.62 -21.86 2.65
CA THR A 233 -28.51 -21.51 1.75
C THR A 233 -29.01 -21.42 0.31
N ALA A 234 -28.46 -20.53 -0.53
CA ALA A 234 -28.91 -20.36 -1.92
C ALA A 234 -29.00 -21.70 -2.69
N THR A 235 -28.05 -22.59 -2.44
CA THR A 235 -28.02 -23.96 -2.99
C THR A 235 -29.17 -24.84 -2.48
N GLN A 236 -29.56 -24.73 -1.20
CA GLN A 236 -30.69 -25.47 -0.62
C GLN A 236 -32.04 -24.97 -1.16
N VAL A 237 -32.19 -23.63 -1.31
CA VAL A 237 -33.38 -23.03 -1.94
C VAL A 237 -33.52 -23.46 -3.39
N GLU A 238 -32.42 -23.53 -4.13
CA GLU A 238 -32.42 -23.99 -5.52
C GLU A 238 -32.81 -25.47 -5.61
N PHE A 239 -32.27 -26.31 -4.72
CA PHE A 239 -32.63 -27.73 -4.63
C PHE A 239 -34.14 -27.92 -4.36
N GLN A 240 -34.68 -27.20 -3.38
CA GLN A 240 -36.11 -27.23 -3.04
C GLN A 240 -36.98 -26.82 -4.23
N LYS A 241 -36.67 -25.70 -4.89
CA LYS A 241 -37.43 -25.22 -6.06
C LYS A 241 -37.39 -26.21 -7.24
N ASN A 242 -36.24 -26.83 -7.48
CA ASN A 242 -36.11 -27.83 -8.53
C ASN A 242 -36.98 -29.06 -8.24
N TYR A 243 -36.94 -29.55 -7.00
CA TYR A 243 -37.76 -30.67 -6.56
C TYR A 243 -39.26 -30.38 -6.65
N GLU A 244 -39.70 -29.21 -6.18
CA GLU A 244 -41.10 -28.77 -6.29
C GLU A 244 -41.55 -28.69 -7.74
N ARG A 245 -40.72 -28.12 -8.62
CA ARG A 245 -41.04 -27.97 -10.06
C ARG A 245 -41.16 -29.33 -10.75
N ASP A 246 -40.27 -30.26 -10.46
CA ASP A 246 -40.26 -31.57 -11.11
C ASP A 246 -41.44 -32.42 -10.62
N THR A 247 -41.77 -32.34 -9.33
CA THR A 247 -42.95 -32.98 -8.76
C THR A 247 -44.24 -32.37 -9.32
N GLN A 248 -44.31 -31.03 -9.43
CA GLN A 248 -45.44 -30.33 -10.01
C GLN A 248 -45.70 -30.77 -11.45
N ARG A 249 -44.65 -30.85 -12.28
CA ARG A 249 -44.77 -31.33 -13.68
C ARG A 249 -45.25 -32.78 -13.73
N GLY A 250 -44.72 -33.64 -12.86
CA GLY A 250 -45.13 -35.04 -12.77
C GLY A 250 -46.62 -35.18 -12.49
N ILE A 251 -47.10 -34.54 -11.42
CA ILE A 251 -48.52 -34.60 -11.01
C ILE A 251 -49.42 -33.93 -12.05
N GLN A 252 -49.02 -32.78 -12.59
CA GLN A 252 -49.79 -32.10 -13.63
C GLN A 252 -49.97 -32.97 -14.87
N SER A 253 -48.91 -33.65 -15.33
CA SER A 253 -49.00 -34.56 -16.48
C SER A 253 -49.93 -35.76 -16.23
N MET A 254 -50.05 -36.22 -14.98
CA MET A 254 -50.98 -37.30 -14.62
C MET A 254 -52.42 -36.80 -14.64
N LEU A 255 -52.69 -35.63 -14.06
CA LEU A 255 -54.03 -35.05 -14.03
C LEU A 255 -54.52 -34.63 -15.42
N GLU A 256 -53.63 -34.12 -16.28
CA GLU A 256 -53.96 -33.77 -17.67
C GLU A 256 -54.35 -34.99 -18.51
N LYS A 257 -53.78 -36.18 -18.25
CA LYS A 257 -54.16 -37.42 -18.95
C LYS A 257 -55.57 -37.89 -18.62
N VAL A 258 -56.09 -37.54 -17.44
CA VAL A 258 -57.42 -37.97 -16.98
C VAL A 258 -58.48 -36.89 -17.23
N LEU A 259 -58.15 -35.63 -16.98
CA LEU A 259 -59.09 -34.50 -17.01
C LEU A 259 -59.03 -33.68 -18.31
N GLY A 260 -58.00 -33.91 -19.14
CA GLY A 260 -57.71 -33.12 -20.33
C GLY A 260 -56.83 -31.89 -20.04
N PRO A 261 -56.17 -31.33 -21.08
CA PRO A 261 -55.23 -30.23 -20.93
C PRO A 261 -55.91 -28.97 -20.38
N ASN A 262 -55.21 -28.21 -19.54
CA ASN A 262 -55.68 -26.95 -18.91
C ASN A 262 -56.95 -27.06 -18.04
N LYS A 263 -57.31 -28.27 -17.57
CA LYS A 263 -58.45 -28.47 -16.66
C LYS A 263 -58.07 -28.57 -15.18
N ALA A 264 -56.77 -28.57 -14.87
CA ALA A 264 -56.26 -28.62 -13.50
C ALA A 264 -54.99 -27.75 -13.36
N VAL A 265 -54.79 -27.17 -12.18
CA VAL A 265 -53.58 -26.42 -11.82
C VAL A 265 -53.01 -27.04 -10.55
N VAL A 266 -51.75 -27.46 -10.61
CA VAL A 266 -51.05 -28.10 -9.48
C VAL A 266 -50.05 -27.12 -8.90
N ARG A 267 -50.02 -27.02 -7.57
CA ARG A 267 -48.97 -26.34 -6.82
C ARG A 267 -48.39 -27.32 -5.81
N VAL A 268 -47.07 -27.39 -5.74
CA VAL A 268 -46.35 -28.23 -4.80
C VAL A 268 -45.49 -27.34 -3.94
N SER A 269 -45.53 -27.58 -2.63
CA SER A 269 -44.62 -26.98 -1.64
C SER A 269 -43.97 -28.15 -0.91
N ALA A 270 -42.66 -28.15 -0.82
CA ALA A 270 -41.90 -29.18 -0.11
C ALA A 270 -41.18 -28.53 1.06
N GLU A 271 -41.26 -29.15 2.24
CA GLU A 271 -40.51 -28.73 3.43
C GLU A 271 -39.40 -29.74 3.67
N PHE A 272 -38.16 -29.25 3.72
CA PHE A 272 -36.98 -30.08 3.92
C PHE A 272 -36.33 -29.71 5.25
N ASP A 273 -36.12 -30.72 6.10
CA ASP A 273 -35.30 -30.59 7.29
C ASP A 273 -33.85 -30.92 6.93
N PHE A 274 -32.99 -29.90 6.93
CA PHE A 274 -31.56 -30.03 6.64
C PHE A 274 -30.71 -30.15 7.91
N SER A 275 -31.32 -30.49 9.06
CA SER A 275 -30.57 -30.71 10.29
C SER A 275 -29.62 -31.91 10.16
N LYS A 276 -28.32 -31.63 10.30
CA LYS A 276 -27.25 -32.63 10.21
C LYS A 276 -27.20 -33.42 11.53
N SER A 277 -27.67 -34.66 11.57
CA SER A 277 -27.42 -35.58 12.69
C SER A 277 -26.30 -36.56 12.35
N GLU A 278 -25.08 -36.30 12.84
CA GLU A 278 -24.06 -37.34 12.99
C GLU A 278 -24.16 -37.90 14.42
N VAL A 279 -24.86 -39.01 14.59
CA VAL A 279 -24.69 -39.86 15.77
C VAL A 279 -23.65 -40.90 15.43
N LYS A 280 -22.38 -40.61 15.77
CA LYS A 280 -21.38 -41.67 15.90
C LYS A 280 -21.64 -42.38 17.22
N SER A 281 -22.24 -43.56 17.13
CA SER A 281 -22.21 -44.55 18.20
C SER A 281 -21.16 -45.59 17.84
N GLU A 282 -20.05 -45.60 18.57
CA GLU A 282 -19.22 -46.78 18.83
C GLU A 282 -18.77 -46.73 20.28
#